data_AF-A0A925SII3-F1
#
_entry.id   AF-A0A925SII3-F1
#
_cell.length_a   1.000
_cell.length_b   1.000
_cell.length_c   1.000
_cell.angle_alpha   90.00
_cell.angle_beta   90.00
_cell.angle_gamma   90.00
#
_symmetry.space_group_name_H-M   'P 1'
#
loop_
_entity.id
_entity.type
_entity.pdbx_description
1 polymer ?
#
loop_
_entity_poly.entity_id
_entity_poly.type
_entity_poly.pdbx_seq_one_letter_code
_entity_poly.pdbx_strand_id
1 'polypeptide(L)'
;MRLALPLFTLCVAALCASLHAEEMPDLREQILAARGTPAAAAFETTVTRIMNAPGAQILVRPYRGEDVGVKGRSWLDPRAKPQSPEVREVFGLSMSDQNQAAIASNEVPILAAASVLQLGGEALTRRLDDQLAEMATWSPLQREGWTLASRDAKLRYNPAGERLPVNDGNSWLATGWGVRAIVDTLEILGDDPLGQKHRPALLVLLAKEVGFISDDWRQKRPWFVQSNMTRTNQWMLPTEGLIRACIATGRGPGDADYELGVANLLATLNDLGAAGEFDEGLSYAMATIPSALGAARAMARAGDNRAVHHPFLKAHPLWFVHHFQPGRQVVNCFDANSGMPVASRDQRGYRDMLATYAFMLG
;
A
#
# COMPACT_ATOMS: atom_id res chain seq x y z
N MET A 1 7.38 9.83 -11.20
CA MET A 1 8.61 9.19 -10.66
C MET A 1 8.45 7.67 -10.72
N ARG A 2 9.41 6.91 -11.29
CA ARG A 2 9.31 5.50 -11.76
C ARG A 2 10.16 4.54 -10.88
N LEU A 3 9.61 3.97 -9.79
CA LEU A 3 10.46 3.38 -8.72
C LEU A 3 10.19 1.94 -8.25
N ALA A 4 9.13 1.22 -8.64
CA ALA A 4 8.83 -0.12 -8.06
C ALA A 4 9.48 -1.34 -8.77
N LEU A 5 9.94 -1.18 -10.02
CA LEU A 5 10.72 -2.19 -10.76
C LEU A 5 11.98 -2.76 -10.06
N PRO A 6 12.75 -2.01 -9.26
CA PRO A 6 14.06 -2.46 -8.76
C PRO A 6 13.96 -3.63 -7.77
N LEU A 7 13.06 -3.55 -6.79
CA LEU A 7 12.81 -4.64 -5.83
C LEU A 7 12.31 -5.89 -6.55
N PHE A 8 11.44 -5.72 -7.54
CA PHE A 8 10.97 -6.80 -8.38
C PHE A 8 12.09 -7.48 -9.19
N THR A 9 12.97 -6.72 -9.84
CA THR A 9 14.10 -7.31 -10.58
C THR A 9 15.01 -8.12 -9.65
N LEU A 10 15.20 -7.66 -8.40
CA LEU A 10 15.93 -8.41 -7.37
C LEU A 10 15.18 -9.72 -7.02
N CYS A 11 13.89 -9.64 -6.70
CA CYS A 11 13.12 -10.80 -6.29
C CYS A 11 12.92 -11.82 -7.43
N VAL A 12 12.74 -11.40 -8.69
CA VAL A 12 12.64 -12.32 -9.84
C VAL A 12 13.94 -13.00 -10.17
N ALA A 13 15.07 -12.30 -10.07
CA ALA A 13 16.37 -12.95 -10.23
C ALA A 13 16.56 -14.08 -9.19
N ALA A 14 16.03 -13.91 -7.98
CA ALA A 14 16.01 -14.93 -6.94
C ALA A 14 14.96 -16.03 -7.19
N LEU A 15 13.74 -15.67 -7.63
CA LEU A 15 12.62 -16.61 -7.88
C LEU A 15 12.85 -17.52 -9.08
N CYS A 16 13.50 -17.05 -10.15
CA CYS A 16 13.90 -17.93 -11.26
C CYS A 16 14.84 -19.06 -10.80
N ALA A 17 15.49 -18.93 -9.64
CA ALA A 17 16.28 -19.99 -9.03
C ALA A 17 15.46 -20.91 -8.10
N SER A 18 14.20 -20.57 -7.78
CA SER A 18 13.38 -21.23 -6.76
C SER A 18 11.99 -21.69 -7.23
N LEU A 19 11.78 -21.91 -8.54
CA LEU A 19 10.51 -22.37 -9.19
C LEU A 19 9.94 -23.72 -8.69
N HIS A 20 10.42 -24.25 -7.57
CA HIS A 20 10.02 -25.51 -6.96
C HIS A 20 9.76 -25.38 -5.45
N ALA A 21 9.65 -24.16 -4.91
CA ALA A 21 9.47 -23.96 -3.48
C ALA A 21 8.03 -24.32 -3.06
N GLU A 22 7.88 -25.29 -2.15
CA GLU A 22 6.60 -25.59 -1.49
C GLU A 22 6.19 -24.47 -0.51
N GLU A 23 7.14 -23.63 -0.09
CA GLU A 23 6.95 -22.52 0.84
C GLU A 23 7.23 -21.17 0.17
N MET A 24 6.40 -20.18 0.51
CA MET A 24 6.54 -18.82 0.00
C MET A 24 7.83 -18.17 0.54
N PRO A 25 8.78 -17.76 -0.32
CA PRO A 25 10.10 -17.34 0.12
C PRO A 25 10.07 -16.00 0.88
N ASP A 26 11.04 -15.85 1.79
CA ASP A 26 11.25 -14.64 2.57
C ASP A 26 11.80 -13.50 1.69
N LEU A 27 11.29 -12.25 1.88
CA LEU A 27 11.75 -11.12 1.07
C LEU A 27 13.24 -10.83 1.28
N ARG A 28 13.73 -10.91 2.52
CA ARG A 28 15.13 -10.61 2.83
C ARG A 28 16.04 -11.65 2.19
N GLU A 29 15.70 -12.92 2.29
CA GLU A 29 16.48 -14.00 1.66
C GLU A 29 16.60 -13.81 0.16
N GLN A 30 15.50 -13.46 -0.52
CA GLN A 30 15.51 -13.18 -1.95
C GLN A 30 16.38 -11.97 -2.31
N ILE A 31 16.28 -10.89 -1.54
CA ILE A 31 17.11 -9.70 -1.75
C ILE A 31 18.59 -10.04 -1.57
N LEU A 32 18.94 -10.78 -0.53
CA LEU A 32 20.32 -11.22 -0.28
C LEU A 32 20.83 -12.16 -1.38
N ALA A 33 19.99 -13.08 -1.87
CA ALA A 33 20.34 -13.98 -2.97
C ALA A 33 20.62 -13.23 -4.28
N ALA A 34 20.01 -12.06 -4.49
CA ALA A 34 20.29 -11.22 -5.65
C ALA A 34 21.62 -10.45 -5.56
N ARG A 35 22.34 -10.50 -4.43
CA ARG A 35 23.64 -9.83 -4.27
C ARG A 35 24.65 -10.33 -5.31
N GLY A 36 25.35 -9.39 -5.95
CA GLY A 36 26.35 -9.71 -6.99
C GLY A 36 25.77 -10.09 -8.36
N THR A 37 24.44 -10.12 -8.51
CA THR A 37 23.80 -10.34 -9.81
C THR A 37 23.70 -9.03 -10.62
N PRO A 38 23.48 -9.09 -11.95
CA PRO A 38 23.16 -7.90 -12.75
C PRO A 38 21.93 -7.13 -12.25
N ALA A 39 20.98 -7.83 -11.61
CA ALA A 39 19.82 -7.21 -10.99
C ALA A 39 20.21 -6.26 -9.84
N ALA A 40 21.20 -6.64 -9.02
CA ALA A 40 21.71 -5.78 -7.95
C ALA A 40 22.39 -4.51 -8.47
N ALA A 41 23.13 -4.60 -9.58
CA ALA A 41 23.73 -3.41 -10.22
C ALA A 41 22.64 -2.45 -10.78
N ALA A 42 21.61 -3.00 -11.44
CA ALA A 42 20.47 -2.21 -11.90
C ALA A 42 19.68 -1.57 -10.73
N PHE A 43 19.61 -2.29 -9.61
CA PHE A 43 19.01 -1.82 -8.37
C PHE A 43 19.77 -0.62 -7.79
N GLU A 44 21.10 -0.70 -7.70
CA GLU A 44 21.96 0.38 -7.22
C GLU A 44 21.78 1.69 -8.00
N THR A 45 21.63 1.60 -9.32
CA THR A 45 21.31 2.77 -10.16
C THR A 45 19.99 3.41 -9.75
N THR A 46 19.00 2.60 -9.38
CA THR A 46 17.73 3.14 -8.89
C THR A 46 17.85 3.74 -7.50
N VAL A 47 18.58 3.10 -6.59
CA VAL A 47 18.86 3.63 -5.26
C VAL A 47 19.53 4.99 -5.36
N THR A 48 20.57 5.12 -6.19
CA THR A 48 21.26 6.38 -6.44
C THR A 48 20.30 7.46 -6.93
N ARG A 49 19.39 7.12 -7.85
CA ARG A 49 18.37 8.05 -8.34
C ARG A 49 17.36 8.46 -7.26
N ILE A 50 16.97 7.55 -6.34
CA ILE A 50 16.08 7.87 -5.21
C ILE A 50 16.78 8.79 -4.22
N MET A 51 18.07 8.54 -3.96
CA MET A 51 18.88 9.34 -3.05
C MET A 51 19.17 10.74 -3.61
N ASN A 52 19.24 10.88 -4.94
CA ASN A 52 19.54 12.15 -5.60
C ASN A 52 18.32 12.87 -6.20
N ALA A 53 17.11 12.32 -6.04
CA ALA A 53 15.91 12.93 -6.58
C ALA A 53 15.63 14.29 -5.91
N PRO A 54 15.11 15.30 -6.64
CA PRO A 54 14.54 16.48 -6.02
C PRO A 54 13.48 16.07 -4.99
N GLY A 55 13.68 16.44 -3.73
CA GLY A 55 12.84 15.97 -2.63
C GLY A 55 13.25 14.60 -2.07
N ALA A 56 14.53 14.19 -2.17
CA ALA A 56 15.08 13.02 -1.47
C ALA A 56 15.15 13.15 0.07
N GLN A 57 14.41 14.12 0.64
CA GLN A 57 14.21 14.22 2.07
C GLN A 57 13.25 13.13 2.54
N ILE A 58 13.25 12.86 3.84
CA ILE A 58 12.21 12.04 4.46
C ILE A 58 10.83 12.68 4.24
N LEU A 59 9.81 11.84 4.18
CA LEU A 59 8.42 12.23 4.25
C LEU A 59 8.15 12.70 5.67
N VAL A 60 7.68 13.94 5.83
CA VAL A 60 7.32 14.51 7.14
C VAL A 60 5.83 14.78 7.15
N ARG A 61 5.13 14.26 8.15
CA ARG A 61 3.68 14.39 8.23
C ARG A 61 3.28 15.83 8.59
N PRO A 62 2.41 16.48 7.81
CA PRO A 62 1.88 17.78 8.19
C PRO A 62 0.87 17.62 9.33
N TYR A 63 0.97 18.46 10.36
CA TYR A 63 0.03 18.48 11.49
C TYR A 63 -0.94 19.66 11.45
N ARG A 64 -0.72 20.63 10.55
CA ARG A 64 -1.54 21.83 10.37
C ARG A 64 -1.89 22.02 8.90
N GLY A 65 -3.08 22.54 8.61
CA GLY A 65 -3.54 22.77 7.23
C GLY A 65 -2.59 23.65 6.40
N GLU A 66 -1.95 24.65 7.03
CA GLU A 66 -0.98 25.55 6.37
C GLU A 66 0.28 24.84 5.86
N ASP A 67 0.59 23.64 6.39
CA ASP A 67 1.77 22.86 6.00
C ASP A 67 1.50 21.92 4.82
N VAL A 68 0.22 21.69 4.48
CA VAL A 68 -0.20 20.76 3.43
C VAL A 68 0.11 21.31 2.03
N GLY A 69 0.88 20.56 1.26
CA GLY A 69 1.40 20.97 -0.04
C GLY A 69 2.62 21.89 0.03
N VAL A 70 3.13 22.18 1.25
CA VAL A 70 4.27 23.08 1.48
C VAL A 70 5.44 22.32 2.10
N LYS A 71 5.21 21.57 3.18
CA LYS A 71 6.27 20.84 3.92
C LYS A 71 6.30 19.36 3.56
N GLY A 72 7.48 18.73 3.71
CA GLY A 72 7.58 17.29 3.90
C GLY A 72 7.06 16.41 2.75
N ARG A 73 7.05 16.93 1.52
CA ARG A 73 6.47 16.26 0.34
C ARG A 73 4.98 15.91 0.51
N SER A 74 4.28 16.65 1.35
CA SER A 74 2.83 16.61 1.47
C SER A 74 2.15 17.07 0.18
N TRP A 75 0.89 16.72 0.01
CA TRP A 75 0.12 17.07 -1.18
C TRP A 75 -1.21 17.71 -0.79
N LEU A 76 -1.51 18.86 -1.40
CA LEU A 76 -2.81 19.50 -1.32
C LEU A 76 -3.63 19.13 -2.56
N ASP A 77 -4.64 18.28 -2.37
CA ASP A 77 -5.57 17.92 -3.43
C ASP A 77 -6.28 19.18 -3.98
N PRO A 78 -6.32 19.39 -5.31
CA PRO A 78 -6.99 20.54 -5.91
C PRO A 78 -8.47 20.72 -5.48
N ARG A 79 -9.16 19.62 -5.16
CA ARG A 79 -10.56 19.63 -4.68
C ARG A 79 -10.71 20.27 -3.30
N ALA A 80 -9.61 20.41 -2.54
CA ALA A 80 -9.56 21.11 -1.25
C ALA A 80 -9.58 22.64 -1.41
N LYS A 81 -9.09 23.16 -2.54
CA LYS A 81 -8.90 24.61 -2.77
C LYS A 81 -10.20 25.44 -2.69
N PRO A 82 -11.35 25.01 -3.24
CA PRO A 82 -12.58 25.78 -3.16
C PRO A 82 -13.35 25.62 -1.83
N GLN A 83 -12.84 24.84 -0.87
CA GLN A 83 -13.53 24.56 0.39
C GLN A 83 -13.27 25.65 1.45
N SER A 84 -14.06 25.67 2.53
CA SER A 84 -13.78 26.52 3.70
C SER A 84 -12.41 26.16 4.32
N PRO A 85 -11.77 27.07 5.09
CA PRO A 85 -10.47 26.78 5.71
C PRO A 85 -10.45 25.48 6.54
N GLU A 86 -11.52 25.19 7.27
CA GLU A 86 -11.65 24.04 8.16
C GLU A 86 -11.82 22.74 7.37
N VAL A 87 -12.72 22.72 6.37
CA VAL A 87 -12.89 21.56 5.47
C VAL A 87 -11.62 21.31 4.68
N ARG A 88 -10.97 22.39 4.21
CA ARG A 88 -9.68 22.32 3.51
C ARG A 88 -8.59 21.75 4.39
N GLU A 89 -8.54 22.11 5.67
CA GLU A 89 -7.58 21.55 6.62
C GLU A 89 -7.81 20.06 6.83
N VAL A 90 -9.03 19.67 7.22
CA VAL A 90 -9.37 18.26 7.50
C VAL A 90 -9.14 17.38 6.27
N PHE A 91 -9.69 17.76 5.13
CA PHE A 91 -9.52 17.02 3.88
C PHE A 91 -8.08 17.05 3.38
N GLY A 92 -7.41 18.21 3.44
CA GLY A 92 -6.01 18.36 3.02
C GLY A 92 -5.07 17.47 3.83
N LEU A 93 -5.26 17.37 5.14
CA LEU A 93 -4.46 16.52 6.01
C LEU A 93 -4.67 15.03 5.70
N SER A 94 -5.92 14.59 5.51
CA SER A 94 -6.24 13.20 5.16
C SER A 94 -5.71 12.81 3.76
N MET A 95 -5.86 13.70 2.77
CA MET A 95 -5.28 13.50 1.43
C MET A 95 -3.75 13.49 1.44
N SER A 96 -3.13 14.30 2.30
CA SER A 96 -1.68 14.27 2.47
C SER A 96 -1.19 12.96 3.08
N ASP A 97 -1.88 12.43 4.09
CA ASP A 97 -1.55 11.13 4.69
C ASP A 97 -1.58 10.03 3.62
N GLN A 98 -2.60 10.04 2.77
CA GLN A 98 -2.73 9.09 1.67
C GLN A 98 -1.63 9.18 0.64
N ASN A 99 -1.26 10.38 0.21
CA ASN A 99 -0.14 10.57 -0.70
C ASN A 99 1.19 10.14 -0.06
N GLN A 100 1.43 10.47 1.21
CA GLN A 100 2.66 10.10 1.91
C GLN A 100 2.74 8.59 2.12
N ALA A 101 1.66 7.93 2.53
CA ALA A 101 1.59 6.49 2.65
C ALA A 101 1.85 5.79 1.30
N ALA A 102 1.27 6.30 0.20
CA ALA A 102 1.53 5.80 -1.14
C ALA A 102 3.01 5.94 -1.54
N ILE A 103 3.66 7.06 -1.21
CA ILE A 103 5.09 7.23 -1.47
C ILE A 103 5.90 6.28 -0.59
N ALA A 104 5.58 6.20 0.71
CA ALA A 104 6.29 5.38 1.68
C ALA A 104 6.26 3.89 1.30
N SER A 105 5.09 3.38 0.88
CA SER A 105 4.93 1.98 0.46
C SER A 105 5.77 1.60 -0.75
N ASN A 106 6.31 2.59 -1.47
CA ASN A 106 7.17 2.39 -2.61
C ASN A 106 8.64 2.68 -2.32
N GLU A 107 8.94 3.70 -1.51
CA GLU A 107 10.32 4.15 -1.29
C GLU A 107 10.99 3.43 -0.11
N VAL A 108 10.28 3.25 1.01
CA VAL A 108 10.90 2.77 2.25
C VAL A 108 11.37 1.31 2.15
N PRO A 109 10.61 0.37 1.54
CA PRO A 109 11.11 -0.98 1.29
C PRO A 109 12.35 -1.01 0.38
N ILE A 110 12.47 -0.08 -0.57
CA ILE A 110 13.65 0.01 -1.45
C ILE A 110 14.87 0.48 -0.66
N LEU A 111 14.71 1.48 0.20
CA LEU A 111 15.79 1.94 1.08
C LEU A 111 16.23 0.81 2.02
N ALA A 112 15.29 0.04 2.57
CA ALA A 112 15.59 -1.14 3.38
C ALA A 112 16.41 -2.19 2.60
N ALA A 113 15.97 -2.55 1.40
CA ALA A 113 16.68 -3.50 0.55
C ALA A 113 18.09 -3.01 0.19
N ALA A 114 18.24 -1.71 -0.10
CA ALA A 114 19.54 -1.09 -0.35
C ALA A 114 20.46 -1.15 0.87
N SER A 115 19.92 -0.88 2.07
CA SER A 115 20.68 -0.97 3.32
C SER A 115 21.18 -2.40 3.58
N VAL A 116 20.32 -3.41 3.39
CA VAL A 116 20.67 -4.84 3.53
C VAL A 116 21.70 -5.29 2.50
N LEU A 117 21.65 -4.73 1.29
CA LEU A 117 22.65 -4.93 0.24
C LEU A 117 23.92 -4.08 0.44
N GLN A 118 23.98 -3.26 1.49
CA GLN A 118 25.08 -2.34 1.79
C GLN A 118 25.35 -1.30 0.67
N LEU A 119 24.28 -0.89 -0.01
CA LEU A 119 24.32 0.13 -1.07
C LEU A 119 24.02 1.52 -0.50
N GLY A 120 24.67 2.55 -1.03
CA GLY A 120 24.40 3.95 -0.68
C GLY A 120 24.98 4.46 0.65
N GLY A 121 25.65 3.60 1.42
CA GLY A 121 26.45 3.98 2.60
C GLY A 121 25.67 4.58 3.78
N GLU A 122 26.37 5.35 4.62
CA GLU A 122 25.81 5.93 5.85
C GLU A 122 24.66 6.91 5.59
N ALA A 123 24.70 7.67 4.49
CA ALA A 123 23.67 8.64 4.16
C ALA A 123 22.31 7.97 3.89
N LEU A 124 22.31 6.84 3.19
CA LEU A 124 21.10 6.05 2.96
C LEU A 124 20.58 5.45 4.26
N THR A 125 21.48 4.89 5.07
CA THR A 125 21.11 4.27 6.36
C THR A 125 20.49 5.30 7.30
N ARG A 126 21.09 6.51 7.41
CA ARG A 126 20.53 7.61 8.20
C ARG A 126 19.16 8.05 7.69
N ARG A 127 18.99 8.18 6.37
CA ARG A 127 17.67 8.52 5.79
C ARG A 127 16.61 7.49 6.12
N LEU A 128 16.95 6.20 6.05
CA LEU A 128 16.02 5.13 6.44
C LEU A 128 15.70 5.18 7.93
N ASP A 129 16.70 5.40 8.78
CA ASP A 129 16.54 5.58 10.23
C ASP A 129 15.57 6.71 10.57
N ASP A 130 15.82 7.89 10.01
CA ASP A 130 15.00 9.08 10.20
C ASP A 130 13.57 8.86 9.67
N GLN A 131 13.43 8.17 8.53
CA GLN A 131 12.10 7.89 7.94
C GLN A 131 11.28 6.93 8.80
N LEU A 132 11.89 5.89 9.36
CA LEU A 132 11.22 4.94 10.25
C LEU A 132 10.84 5.59 11.58
N ALA A 133 11.71 6.45 12.12
CA ALA A 133 11.42 7.24 13.31
C ALA A 133 10.21 8.16 13.10
N GLU A 134 10.17 8.87 11.97
CA GLU A 134 9.05 9.75 11.60
C GLU A 134 7.76 8.96 11.38
N MET A 135 7.80 7.83 10.65
CA MET A 135 6.61 7.00 10.43
C MET A 135 6.04 6.42 11.73
N ALA A 136 6.88 6.15 12.73
CA ALA A 136 6.42 5.67 14.03
C ALA A 136 5.53 6.68 14.77
N THR A 137 5.54 7.96 14.38
CA THR A 137 4.65 8.99 14.95
C THR A 137 3.32 9.10 14.20
N TRP A 138 3.13 8.40 13.09
CA TRP A 138 1.96 8.52 12.24
C TRP A 138 0.76 7.74 12.81
N SER A 139 0.12 8.25 13.87
CA SER A 139 -1.05 7.60 14.51
C SER A 139 -2.29 8.52 14.50
N PRO A 140 -3.42 8.10 13.91
CA PRO A 140 -3.54 6.96 12.98
C PRO A 140 -2.69 7.17 11.72
N LEU A 141 -2.43 6.12 10.92
CA LEU A 141 -1.74 6.23 9.63
C LEU A 141 -2.51 7.11 8.65
N GLN A 142 -3.83 7.07 8.71
CA GLN A 142 -4.72 8.00 8.01
C GLN A 142 -5.64 8.72 8.97
N ARG A 143 -5.67 10.05 8.90
CA ARG A 143 -6.68 10.84 9.61
C ARG A 143 -8.05 10.78 8.93
N GLU A 144 -9.08 10.95 9.74
CA GLU A 144 -10.45 11.24 9.31
C GLU A 144 -10.48 12.45 8.35
N GLY A 145 -11.51 12.51 7.51
CA GLY A 145 -11.72 13.63 6.58
C GLY A 145 -11.43 13.35 5.11
N TRP A 146 -11.31 12.08 4.72
CA TRP A 146 -11.05 11.71 3.32
C TRP A 146 -12.20 12.06 2.38
N THR A 147 -13.44 12.04 2.87
CA THR A 147 -14.62 12.34 2.07
C THR A 147 -14.88 13.85 2.10
N LEU A 148 -14.92 14.49 0.92
CA LEU A 148 -15.52 15.81 0.81
C LEU A 148 -17.02 15.66 1.06
N ALA A 149 -17.55 16.38 2.06
CA ALA A 149 -18.97 16.36 2.36
C ALA A 149 -19.76 16.62 1.06
N SER A 150 -20.57 15.64 0.65
CA SER A 150 -21.63 15.92 -0.31
C SER A 150 -22.63 16.90 0.34
N ARG A 151 -23.44 17.57 -0.47
CA ARG A 151 -24.45 18.52 0.01
C ARG A 151 -25.41 17.90 1.05
N ASP A 152 -25.49 16.57 1.07
CA ASP A 152 -26.40 15.73 1.87
C ASP A 152 -25.69 14.81 2.90
N ALA A 153 -24.37 14.92 3.09
CA ALA A 153 -23.66 14.11 4.10
C ALA A 153 -24.17 14.41 5.51
N LYS A 154 -24.16 13.44 6.44
CA LYS A 154 -24.46 13.71 7.86
C LYS A 154 -23.37 14.65 8.40
N LEU A 155 -23.75 15.79 8.99
CA LEU A 155 -22.85 16.90 9.34
C LEU A 155 -22.69 17.08 10.86
N ARG A 156 -21.46 17.34 11.32
CA ARG A 156 -21.22 17.96 12.63
C ARG A 156 -21.04 19.44 12.39
N TYR A 157 -21.54 20.25 13.31
CA TYR A 157 -21.30 21.68 13.30
C TYR A 157 -20.16 21.98 14.26
N ASN A 158 -19.16 22.76 13.82
CA ASN A 158 -18.19 23.32 14.75
C ASN A 158 -18.86 24.45 15.59
N PRO A 159 -18.21 24.96 16.65
CA PRO A 159 -18.75 26.06 17.46
C PRO A 159 -19.03 27.36 16.69
N ALA A 160 -18.44 27.52 15.50
CA ALA A 160 -18.70 28.64 14.59
C ALA A 160 -19.90 28.40 13.63
N GLY A 161 -20.56 27.25 13.71
CA GLY A 161 -21.72 26.89 12.88
C GLY A 161 -21.36 26.32 11.49
N GLU A 162 -20.09 25.98 11.27
CA GLU A 162 -19.60 25.47 9.99
C GLU A 162 -19.73 23.96 9.89
N ARG A 163 -19.96 23.49 8.66
CA ARG A 163 -20.28 22.10 8.33
C ARG A 163 -19.00 21.27 8.26
N LEU A 164 -18.80 20.35 9.19
CA LEU A 164 -17.75 19.33 9.14
C LEU A 164 -18.38 17.97 8.77
N PRO A 165 -17.68 17.10 8.02
CA PRO A 165 -18.09 15.71 7.86
C PRO A 165 -18.27 15.07 9.26
N VAL A 166 -19.45 14.50 9.56
CA VAL A 166 -19.54 13.53 10.66
C VAL A 166 -18.66 12.36 10.28
N ASN A 167 -17.96 11.79 11.25
CA ASN A 167 -17.42 10.43 11.28
C ASN A 167 -18.23 9.45 10.40
N ASP A 168 -17.98 9.50 9.09
CA ASP A 168 -18.64 8.77 8.00
C ASP A 168 -17.89 7.47 7.70
N GLY A 169 -17.11 7.05 8.69
CA GLY A 169 -16.04 6.07 8.61
C GLY A 169 -14.82 6.60 7.90
N ASN A 170 -13.67 6.10 8.30
CA ASN A 170 -12.43 6.40 7.61
C ASN A 170 -12.39 5.64 6.28
N SER A 171 -12.03 6.34 5.20
CA SER A 171 -11.60 5.69 3.96
C SER A 171 -10.12 5.34 4.09
N TRP A 172 -9.84 4.21 4.74
CA TRP A 172 -8.53 3.70 5.17
C TRP A 172 -7.57 3.27 4.03
N LEU A 173 -7.64 3.90 2.85
CA LEU A 173 -6.74 3.61 1.73
C LEU A 173 -5.26 3.81 2.11
N ALA A 174 -4.96 4.91 2.80
CA ALA A 174 -3.61 5.22 3.26
C ALA A 174 -3.13 4.24 4.33
N THR A 175 -4.03 3.76 5.20
CA THR A 175 -3.67 2.75 6.19
C THR A 175 -3.17 1.48 5.53
N GLY A 176 -3.84 0.98 4.48
CA GLY A 176 -3.34 -0.18 3.72
C GLY A 176 -1.90 0.02 3.20
N TRP A 177 -1.64 1.15 2.54
CA TRP A 177 -0.30 1.48 2.04
C TRP A 177 0.74 1.73 3.15
N GLY A 178 0.36 2.40 4.23
CA GLY A 178 1.25 2.67 5.35
C GLY A 178 1.62 1.39 6.10
N VAL A 179 0.65 0.50 6.34
CA VAL A 179 0.90 -0.84 6.89
C VAL A 179 1.83 -1.62 5.96
N ARG A 180 1.56 -1.64 4.64
CA ARG A 180 2.43 -2.30 3.66
C ARG A 180 3.86 -1.79 3.75
N ALA A 181 4.05 -0.47 3.76
CA ALA A 181 5.36 0.17 3.88
C ALA A 181 6.12 -0.33 5.11
N ILE A 182 5.46 -0.32 6.27
CA ILE A 182 6.06 -0.75 7.54
C ILE A 182 6.40 -2.24 7.52
N VAL A 183 5.43 -3.09 7.16
CA VAL A 183 5.57 -4.55 7.23
C VAL A 183 6.62 -5.05 6.23
N ASP A 184 6.59 -4.59 4.98
CA ASP A 184 7.59 -4.98 3.97
C ASP A 184 8.99 -4.52 4.40
N THR A 185 9.12 -3.30 4.93
CA THR A 185 10.42 -2.83 5.44
C THR A 185 10.93 -3.66 6.62
N LEU A 186 10.07 -3.99 7.58
CA LEU A 186 10.47 -4.82 8.73
C LEU A 186 10.79 -6.27 8.34
N GLU A 187 10.13 -6.82 7.32
CA GLU A 187 10.46 -8.13 6.74
C GLU A 187 11.84 -8.08 6.09
N ILE A 188 12.08 -7.10 5.21
CA ILE A 188 13.37 -6.92 4.52
C ILE A 188 14.51 -6.71 5.52
N LEU A 189 14.31 -5.86 6.53
CA LEU A 189 15.31 -5.60 7.57
C LEU A 189 15.53 -6.81 8.47
N GLY A 190 14.55 -7.68 8.71
CA GLY A 190 14.71 -8.87 9.56
C GLY A 190 15.36 -8.54 10.91
N ASP A 191 16.52 -9.15 11.17
CA ASP A 191 17.35 -8.95 12.37
C ASP A 191 18.37 -7.80 12.28
N ASP A 192 18.30 -6.99 11.21
CA ASP A 192 19.13 -5.80 11.09
C ASP A 192 18.92 -4.86 12.30
N PRO A 193 20.01 -4.30 12.90
CA PRO A 193 19.90 -3.41 14.06
C PRO A 193 18.94 -2.24 13.86
N LEU A 194 18.86 -1.72 12.63
CA LEU A 194 17.95 -0.62 12.30
C LEU A 194 16.49 -1.05 12.38
N GLY A 195 16.19 -2.27 11.89
CA GLY A 195 14.86 -2.87 12.01
C GLY A 195 14.50 -3.09 13.48
N GLN A 196 15.41 -3.66 14.26
CA GLN A 196 15.20 -3.94 15.69
C GLN A 196 14.98 -2.66 16.52
N LYS A 197 15.68 -1.57 16.19
CA LYS A 197 15.51 -0.26 16.84
C LYS A 197 14.07 0.25 16.75
N HIS A 198 13.45 0.18 15.55
CA HIS A 198 12.14 0.78 15.30
C HIS A 198 10.97 -0.18 15.46
N ARG A 199 11.22 -1.49 15.38
CA ARG A 199 10.21 -2.56 15.44
C ARG A 199 9.21 -2.37 16.60
N PRO A 200 9.60 -2.10 17.86
CA PRO A 200 8.64 -1.96 18.94
C PRO A 200 7.62 -0.83 18.72
N ALA A 201 8.08 0.36 18.33
CA ALA A 201 7.21 1.52 18.12
C ALA A 201 6.28 1.31 16.91
N LEU A 202 6.81 0.72 15.83
CA LEU A 202 6.04 0.41 14.63
C LEU A 202 4.99 -0.68 14.89
N LEU A 203 5.30 -1.72 15.67
CA LEU A 203 4.32 -2.74 16.05
C LEU A 203 3.20 -2.18 16.95
N VAL A 204 3.52 -1.25 17.85
CA VAL A 204 2.50 -0.52 18.63
C VAL A 204 1.57 0.28 17.72
N LEU A 205 2.12 0.96 16.71
CA LEU A 205 1.32 1.66 15.70
C LEU A 205 0.42 0.69 14.93
N LEU A 206 0.97 -0.41 14.39
CA LEU A 206 0.19 -1.42 13.66
C LEU A 206 -0.93 -2.03 14.50
N ALA A 207 -0.69 -2.29 15.79
CA ALA A 207 -1.71 -2.81 16.70
C ALA A 207 -2.88 -1.84 16.89
N LYS A 208 -2.62 -0.51 16.91
CA LYS A 208 -3.66 0.52 16.94
C LYS A 208 -4.46 0.55 15.64
N GLU A 209 -3.81 0.44 14.49
CA GLU A 209 -4.49 0.39 13.19
C GLU A 209 -5.45 -0.79 13.09
N VAL A 210 -5.07 -1.98 13.58
CA VAL A 210 -6.00 -3.13 13.66
C VAL A 210 -7.25 -2.77 14.47
N GLY A 211 -7.07 -2.12 15.62
CA GLY A 211 -8.19 -1.68 16.46
C GLY A 211 -9.09 -0.68 15.76
N PHE A 212 -8.52 0.32 15.08
CA PHE A 212 -9.29 1.32 14.34
C PHE A 212 -10.09 0.72 13.17
N ILE A 213 -9.46 -0.11 12.35
CA ILE A 213 -10.12 -0.77 11.21
C ILE A 213 -11.24 -1.68 11.72
N SER A 214 -10.95 -2.53 12.70
CA SER A 214 -11.92 -3.52 13.19
C SER A 214 -13.13 -2.86 13.87
N ASP A 215 -12.91 -1.77 14.60
CA ASP A 215 -14.01 -0.99 15.16
C ASP A 215 -14.85 -0.31 14.06
N ASP A 216 -14.23 0.25 13.03
CA ASP A 216 -14.95 0.85 11.88
C ASP A 216 -15.81 -0.18 11.13
N TRP A 217 -15.31 -1.40 10.94
CA TRP A 217 -16.08 -2.49 10.34
C TRP A 217 -17.24 -2.91 11.23
N ARG A 218 -17.00 -3.09 12.53
CA ARG A 218 -18.02 -3.51 13.51
C ARG A 218 -19.15 -2.49 13.63
N GLN A 219 -18.79 -1.21 13.66
CA GLN A 219 -19.73 -0.09 13.75
C GLN A 219 -20.32 0.30 12.38
N LYS A 220 -19.88 -0.36 11.30
CA LYS A 220 -20.26 -0.06 9.91
C LYS A 220 -20.13 1.43 9.60
N ARG A 221 -19.03 2.07 10.03
CA ARG A 221 -18.86 3.51 9.80
C ARG A 221 -18.61 3.80 8.32
N PRO A 222 -17.67 3.14 7.61
CA PRO A 222 -17.34 3.52 6.24
C PRO A 222 -18.50 3.20 5.28
N TRP A 223 -18.75 4.08 4.32
CA TRP A 223 -19.84 3.92 3.35
C TRP A 223 -19.78 2.57 2.60
N PHE A 224 -18.57 2.10 2.25
CA PHE A 224 -18.39 0.84 1.52
C PHE A 224 -18.68 -0.37 2.42
N VAL A 225 -18.52 -0.26 3.74
CA VAL A 225 -18.95 -1.28 4.70
C VAL A 225 -20.47 -1.26 4.85
N GLN A 226 -21.08 -0.07 4.95
CA GLN A 226 -22.54 0.08 5.04
C GLN A 226 -23.25 -0.51 3.83
N SER A 227 -22.72 -0.24 2.63
CA SER A 227 -23.27 -0.68 1.36
C SER A 227 -22.81 -2.07 0.92
N ASN A 228 -21.97 -2.75 1.72
CA ASN A 228 -21.35 -4.02 1.37
C ASN A 228 -20.68 -4.01 -0.02
N MET A 229 -19.95 -2.93 -0.32
CA MET A 229 -19.29 -2.71 -1.61
C MET A 229 -17.90 -3.38 -1.62
N THR A 230 -17.88 -4.70 -1.70
CA THR A 230 -16.68 -5.55 -1.59
C THR A 230 -15.68 -5.38 -2.74
N ARG A 231 -16.11 -4.90 -3.90
CA ARG A 231 -15.30 -4.78 -5.12
C ARG A 231 -14.42 -3.53 -5.16
N THR A 232 -14.73 -2.50 -4.35
CA THR A 232 -13.99 -1.24 -4.41
C THR A 232 -12.60 -1.36 -3.77
N ASN A 233 -11.65 -0.61 -4.31
CA ASN A 233 -10.32 -0.43 -3.70
C ASN A 233 -10.41 0.02 -2.22
N GLN A 234 -11.44 0.80 -1.87
CA GLN A 234 -11.66 1.26 -0.49
C GLN A 234 -12.04 0.13 0.48
N TRP A 235 -12.51 -1.02 -0.02
CA TRP A 235 -12.69 -2.24 0.77
C TRP A 235 -11.39 -3.04 0.88
N MET A 236 -10.68 -3.20 -0.24
CA MET A 236 -9.53 -4.11 -0.32
C MET A 236 -8.26 -3.57 0.35
N LEU A 237 -7.93 -2.29 0.20
CA LEU A 237 -6.69 -1.73 0.79
C LEU A 237 -6.66 -1.80 2.33
N PRO A 238 -7.70 -1.34 3.05
CA PRO A 238 -7.76 -1.57 4.49
C PRO A 238 -7.79 -3.04 4.89
N THR A 239 -8.42 -3.90 4.09
CA THR A 239 -8.43 -5.33 4.34
C THR A 239 -7.02 -5.94 4.28
N GLU A 240 -6.21 -5.54 3.28
CA GLU A 240 -4.79 -5.89 3.26
C GLU A 240 -4.07 -5.36 4.50
N GLY A 241 -4.28 -4.09 4.85
CA GLY A 241 -3.70 -3.48 6.04
C GLY A 241 -4.04 -4.25 7.31
N LEU A 242 -5.29 -4.65 7.48
CA LEU A 242 -5.77 -5.42 8.63
C LEU A 242 -5.06 -6.78 8.72
N ILE A 243 -5.08 -7.58 7.64
CA ILE A 243 -4.44 -8.90 7.61
C ILE A 243 -2.95 -8.78 7.94
N ARG A 244 -2.23 -7.86 7.27
CA ARG A 244 -0.79 -7.69 7.44
C ARG A 244 -0.41 -7.18 8.82
N ALA A 245 -1.16 -6.22 9.35
CA ALA A 245 -0.92 -5.70 10.70
C ALA A 245 -1.22 -6.76 11.76
N CYS A 246 -2.26 -7.57 11.59
CA CYS A 246 -2.51 -8.73 12.44
C CYS A 246 -1.30 -9.68 12.47
N ILE A 247 -0.85 -10.16 11.30
CA ILE A 247 0.30 -11.07 11.20
C ILE A 247 1.55 -10.46 11.85
N ALA A 248 1.87 -9.20 11.53
CA ALA A 248 3.04 -8.52 12.06
C ALA A 248 3.01 -8.34 13.60
N THR A 249 1.81 -8.25 14.19
CA THR A 249 1.61 -8.11 15.63
C THR A 249 1.40 -9.46 16.33
N GLY A 250 1.58 -10.58 15.63
CA GLY A 250 1.46 -11.93 16.18
C GLY A 250 0.03 -12.48 16.23
N ARG A 251 -0.93 -11.82 15.58
CA ARG A 251 -2.30 -12.32 15.39
C ARG A 251 -2.37 -13.10 14.08
N GLY A 252 -2.93 -14.31 14.11
CA GLY A 252 -2.98 -15.21 12.95
C GLY A 252 -4.31 -15.95 12.84
N PRO A 253 -4.34 -17.08 12.11
CA PRO A 253 -5.55 -17.89 11.95
C PRO A 253 -6.25 -18.17 13.28
N GLY A 254 -7.56 -17.87 13.33
CA GLY A 254 -8.39 -18.00 14.53
C GLY A 254 -8.51 -16.75 15.41
N ASP A 255 -7.67 -15.71 15.22
CA ASP A 255 -7.88 -14.40 15.84
C ASP A 255 -9.02 -13.65 15.14
N ALA A 256 -9.92 -13.01 15.91
CA ALA A 256 -11.14 -12.42 15.36
C ALA A 256 -10.87 -11.27 14.38
N ASP A 257 -9.85 -10.43 14.63
CA ASP A 257 -9.54 -9.30 13.74
C ASP A 257 -8.83 -9.81 12.47
N TYR A 258 -8.01 -10.85 12.59
CA TYR A 258 -7.43 -11.54 11.44
C TYR A 258 -8.52 -12.19 10.56
N GLU A 259 -9.44 -12.95 11.15
CA GLU A 259 -10.52 -13.63 10.43
C GLU A 259 -11.50 -12.63 9.78
N LEU A 260 -11.73 -11.46 10.39
CA LEU A 260 -12.45 -10.35 9.74
C LEU A 260 -11.75 -9.94 8.43
N GLY A 261 -10.43 -9.73 8.47
CA GLY A 261 -9.63 -9.43 7.30
C GLY A 261 -9.74 -10.52 6.22
N VAL A 262 -9.58 -11.78 6.61
CA VAL A 262 -9.69 -12.91 5.67
C VAL A 262 -11.09 -12.99 5.05
N ALA A 263 -12.15 -12.85 5.84
CA ALA A 263 -13.52 -12.83 5.34
C ALA A 263 -13.74 -11.69 4.34
N ASN A 264 -13.23 -10.49 4.63
CA ASN A 264 -13.31 -9.35 3.72
C ASN A 264 -12.58 -9.60 2.39
N LEU A 265 -11.37 -10.19 2.44
CA LEU A 265 -10.59 -10.52 1.24
C LEU A 265 -11.34 -11.55 0.40
N LEU A 266 -11.80 -12.64 1.02
CA LEU A 266 -12.54 -13.68 0.31
C LEU A 266 -13.85 -13.16 -0.27
N ALA A 267 -14.54 -12.23 0.40
CA ALA A 267 -15.72 -11.56 -0.16
C ALA A 267 -15.38 -10.81 -1.46
N THR A 268 -14.31 -10.00 -1.47
CA THR A 268 -13.83 -9.34 -2.69
C THR A 268 -13.50 -10.34 -3.79
N LEU A 269 -12.75 -11.40 -3.49
CA LEU A 269 -12.33 -12.39 -4.49
C LEU A 269 -13.51 -13.18 -5.06
N ASN A 270 -14.50 -13.52 -4.23
CA ASN A 270 -15.74 -14.17 -4.65
C ASN A 270 -16.57 -13.25 -5.54
N ASP A 271 -16.72 -11.98 -5.16
CA ASP A 271 -17.54 -11.03 -5.89
C ASP A 271 -16.93 -10.66 -7.25
N LEU A 272 -15.60 -10.62 -7.38
CA LEU A 272 -14.92 -10.45 -8.67
C LEU A 272 -15.04 -11.70 -9.58
N GLY A 273 -15.26 -12.88 -9.00
CA GLY A 273 -15.60 -14.10 -9.72
C GLY A 273 -14.42 -14.92 -10.25
N ALA A 274 -14.67 -16.18 -10.62
CA ALA A 274 -13.60 -17.13 -10.95
C ALA A 274 -12.88 -16.86 -12.29
N ALA A 275 -13.43 -16.01 -13.16
CA ALA A 275 -12.85 -15.69 -14.46
C ALA A 275 -11.62 -14.75 -14.38
N GLY A 276 -11.38 -14.13 -13.21
CA GLY A 276 -10.24 -13.23 -13.01
C GLY A 276 -10.46 -11.82 -13.58
N GLU A 277 -11.67 -11.48 -14.01
CA GLU A 277 -12.00 -10.18 -14.61
C GLU A 277 -12.16 -9.09 -13.54
N PHE A 278 -11.80 -7.85 -13.88
CA PHE A 278 -11.96 -6.72 -12.97
C PHE A 278 -12.82 -5.62 -13.62
N ASP A 279 -13.99 -5.37 -13.05
CA ASP A 279 -15.07 -4.60 -13.65
C ASP A 279 -14.95 -3.07 -13.45
N GLU A 280 -14.23 -2.59 -12.42
CA GLU A 280 -13.91 -1.15 -12.29
C GLU A 280 -12.82 -0.70 -13.27
N GLY A 281 -12.31 -1.60 -14.10
CA GLY A 281 -11.26 -1.35 -15.07
C GLY A 281 -9.86 -1.28 -14.48
N LEU A 282 -8.91 -1.07 -15.38
CA LEU A 282 -7.52 -1.39 -15.12
C LEU A 282 -6.83 -0.41 -14.17
N SER A 283 -7.26 0.86 -14.18
CA SER A 283 -6.71 1.87 -13.27
C SER A 283 -7.01 1.55 -11.81
N TYR A 284 -8.22 1.06 -11.51
CA TYR A 284 -8.58 0.59 -10.17
C TYR A 284 -7.98 -0.78 -9.86
N ALA A 285 -7.91 -1.68 -10.85
CA ALA A 285 -7.25 -2.98 -10.69
C ALA A 285 -5.79 -2.81 -10.20
N MET A 286 -5.07 -1.82 -10.75
CA MET A 286 -3.70 -1.50 -10.36
C MET A 286 -3.52 -1.05 -8.90
N ALA A 287 -4.59 -0.65 -8.20
CA ALA A 287 -4.56 -0.36 -6.77
C ALA A 287 -5.09 -1.56 -5.95
N THR A 288 -6.19 -2.16 -6.39
CA THR A 288 -6.90 -3.22 -5.66
C THR A 288 -6.15 -4.53 -5.68
N ILE A 289 -5.70 -4.97 -6.86
CA ILE A 289 -5.16 -6.31 -7.06
C ILE A 289 -3.79 -6.52 -6.40
N PRO A 290 -2.82 -5.60 -6.50
CA PRO A 290 -1.58 -5.72 -5.72
C PRO A 290 -1.83 -5.83 -4.21
N SER A 291 -2.90 -5.21 -3.71
CA SER A 291 -3.28 -5.29 -2.29
C SER A 291 -3.84 -6.67 -1.93
N ALA A 292 -4.71 -7.24 -2.78
CA ALA A 292 -5.21 -8.60 -2.61
C ALA A 292 -4.07 -9.65 -2.67
N LEU A 293 -3.16 -9.52 -3.64
CA LEU A 293 -2.00 -10.39 -3.77
C LEU A 293 -1.03 -10.23 -2.58
N GLY A 294 -0.80 -8.99 -2.15
CA GLY A 294 0.03 -8.67 -0.99
C GLY A 294 -0.52 -9.27 0.31
N ALA A 295 -1.84 -9.30 0.47
CA ALA A 295 -2.52 -9.98 1.58
C ALA A 295 -2.40 -11.50 1.47
N ALA A 296 -2.70 -12.07 0.29
CA ALA A 296 -2.62 -13.52 0.06
C ALA A 296 -1.21 -14.08 0.32
N ARG A 297 -0.16 -13.35 -0.11
CA ARG A 297 1.23 -13.67 0.21
C ARG A 297 1.48 -13.72 1.72
N ALA A 298 1.06 -12.68 2.43
CA ALA A 298 1.27 -12.59 3.88
C ALA A 298 0.54 -13.73 4.61
N MET A 299 -0.69 -14.05 4.18
CA MET A 299 -1.44 -15.19 4.71
C MET A 299 -0.72 -16.50 4.47
N ALA A 300 -0.25 -16.78 3.25
CA ALA A 300 0.46 -18.01 2.92
C ALA A 300 1.74 -18.17 3.77
N ARG A 301 2.48 -17.07 3.99
CA ARG A 301 3.65 -17.02 4.89
C ARG A 301 3.31 -17.31 6.35
N ALA A 302 2.08 -17.04 6.76
CA ALA A 302 1.55 -17.37 8.08
C ALA A 302 0.84 -18.75 8.14
N GLY A 303 0.96 -19.56 7.08
CA GLY A 303 0.37 -20.90 7.00
C GLY A 303 -1.11 -20.92 6.55
N ASP A 304 -1.65 -19.80 6.07
CA ASP A 304 -3.03 -19.72 5.57
C ASP A 304 -3.07 -19.57 4.04
N ASN A 305 -3.42 -20.67 3.37
CA ASN A 305 -3.46 -20.74 1.91
C ASN A 305 -4.84 -20.47 1.29
N ARG A 306 -5.84 -20.04 2.08
CA ARG A 306 -7.23 -19.82 1.60
C ARG A 306 -7.28 -18.84 0.42
N ALA A 307 -6.49 -17.78 0.47
CA ALA A 307 -6.48 -16.74 -0.56
C ALA A 307 -5.62 -17.11 -1.78
N VAL A 308 -4.38 -17.60 -1.59
CA VAL A 308 -3.44 -17.85 -2.71
C VAL A 308 -3.97 -18.89 -3.70
N HIS A 309 -4.83 -19.81 -3.25
CA HIS A 309 -5.44 -20.82 -4.12
C HIS A 309 -6.78 -20.40 -4.75
N HIS A 310 -7.27 -19.19 -4.46
CA HIS A 310 -8.57 -18.73 -4.92
C HIS A 310 -8.62 -18.64 -6.46
N PRO A 311 -9.70 -19.12 -7.12
CA PRO A 311 -9.81 -19.14 -8.58
C PRO A 311 -9.57 -17.78 -9.25
N PHE A 312 -10.13 -16.70 -8.69
CA PHE A 312 -9.90 -15.34 -9.20
C PHE A 312 -8.41 -15.00 -9.34
N LEU A 313 -7.58 -15.23 -8.30
CA LEU A 313 -6.16 -14.86 -8.34
C LEU A 313 -5.36 -15.72 -9.31
N LYS A 314 -5.79 -16.97 -9.56
CA LYS A 314 -5.20 -17.85 -10.57
C LYS A 314 -5.51 -17.40 -12.00
N ALA A 315 -6.72 -16.88 -12.24
CA ALA A 315 -7.19 -16.48 -13.57
C ALA A 315 -6.84 -15.03 -13.95
N HIS A 316 -6.78 -14.12 -12.97
CA HIS A 316 -6.53 -12.69 -13.22
C HIS A 316 -5.27 -12.36 -14.03
N PRO A 317 -4.11 -13.05 -13.87
CA PRO A 317 -2.94 -12.78 -14.71
C PRO A 317 -3.25 -12.85 -16.21
N LEU A 318 -4.10 -13.79 -16.62
CA LEU A 318 -4.51 -13.94 -18.02
C LEU A 318 -5.34 -12.73 -18.47
N TRP A 319 -6.36 -12.35 -17.70
CA TRP A 319 -7.16 -11.16 -17.95
C TRP A 319 -6.27 -9.91 -18.07
N PHE A 320 -5.34 -9.73 -17.14
CA PHE A 320 -4.43 -8.59 -17.10
C PHE A 320 -3.51 -8.54 -18.34
N VAL A 321 -2.95 -9.68 -18.77
CA VAL A 321 -2.12 -9.75 -19.98
C VAL A 321 -2.92 -9.40 -21.25
N HIS A 322 -4.21 -9.73 -21.31
CA HIS A 322 -5.07 -9.39 -22.45
C HIS A 322 -5.38 -7.89 -22.58
N HIS A 323 -5.15 -7.08 -21.55
CA HIS A 323 -5.34 -5.64 -21.65
C HIS A 323 -4.20 -4.94 -22.40
N PHE A 324 -3.04 -5.58 -22.53
CA PHE A 324 -1.89 -5.01 -23.26
C PHE A 324 -2.10 -5.05 -24.76
N GLN A 325 -1.91 -3.90 -25.40
CA GLN A 325 -1.93 -3.76 -26.84
C GLN A 325 -0.50 -3.59 -27.40
N PRO A 326 -0.29 -3.89 -28.69
CA PRO A 326 0.91 -3.48 -29.40
C PRO A 326 1.21 -1.98 -29.21
N GLY A 327 2.49 -1.61 -29.22
CA GLY A 327 2.89 -0.20 -29.09
C GLY A 327 2.84 0.39 -27.67
N ARG A 328 2.78 -0.45 -26.62
CA ARG A 328 2.73 -0.04 -25.20
C ARG A 328 1.44 0.74 -24.84
N GLN A 329 0.36 0.46 -25.55
CA GLN A 329 -0.98 0.92 -25.20
C GLN A 329 -1.69 -0.13 -24.35
N VAL A 330 -2.76 0.29 -23.69
CA VAL A 330 -3.57 -0.59 -22.86
C VAL A 330 -5.03 -0.24 -23.05
N VAL A 331 -5.88 -1.25 -23.15
CA VAL A 331 -7.33 -1.06 -23.16
C VAL A 331 -7.79 -0.85 -21.72
N ASN A 332 -8.50 0.24 -21.44
CA ASN A 332 -9.21 0.43 -20.19
C ASN A 332 -10.65 0.85 -20.52
N CYS A 333 -11.63 0.00 -20.18
CA CYS A 333 -13.02 0.17 -20.60
C CYS A 333 -13.95 0.82 -19.56
N PHE A 334 -13.41 1.44 -18.50
CA PHE A 334 -14.17 1.98 -17.36
C PHE A 334 -13.53 3.27 -16.80
N ASP A 335 -13.96 3.71 -15.60
CA ASP A 335 -13.43 4.91 -14.93
C ASP A 335 -11.90 4.91 -14.94
N ALA A 336 -11.37 5.73 -15.83
CA ALA A 336 -9.96 5.96 -16.03
C ALA A 336 -9.69 7.42 -15.70
N ASN A 337 -8.58 7.69 -15.03
CA ASN A 337 -8.12 9.06 -14.94
C ASN A 337 -7.92 9.56 -16.39
N SER A 338 -8.72 10.53 -16.84
CA SER A 338 -8.84 10.96 -18.25
C SER A 338 -7.53 11.48 -18.86
N GLY A 339 -6.48 11.58 -18.07
CA GLY A 339 -5.09 11.83 -18.46
C GLY A 339 -4.20 10.58 -18.61
N MET A 340 -4.76 9.37 -18.73
CA MET A 340 -4.01 8.13 -18.98
C MET A 340 -4.15 7.62 -20.43
N PRO A 341 -3.96 8.43 -21.51
CA PRO A 341 -4.05 7.93 -22.88
C PRO A 341 -2.88 7.01 -23.27
N VAL A 342 -1.83 6.95 -22.41
CA VAL A 342 -0.66 6.08 -22.60
C VAL A 342 -0.34 5.43 -21.26
N ALA A 343 -0.98 4.29 -21.01
CA ALA A 343 -0.47 3.33 -20.03
C ALA A 343 0.81 2.69 -20.58
N SER A 344 1.90 3.46 -20.67
CA SER A 344 3.19 2.91 -21.05
C SER A 344 3.46 1.69 -20.18
N ARG A 345 4.10 0.63 -20.69
CA ARG A 345 4.66 -0.48 -19.89
C ARG A 345 5.55 -0.02 -18.71
N ASP A 346 5.85 1.27 -18.66
CA ASP A 346 6.57 1.95 -17.58
C ASP A 346 5.68 2.49 -16.45
N GLN A 347 4.36 2.36 -16.57
CA GLN A 347 3.42 2.75 -15.53
C GLN A 347 3.49 1.76 -14.36
N ARG A 348 3.52 2.34 -13.16
CA ARG A 348 3.89 1.69 -11.89
C ARG A 348 3.06 0.45 -11.59
N GLY A 349 1.74 0.59 -11.48
CA GLY A 349 0.87 -0.53 -11.10
C GLY A 349 0.91 -1.72 -12.07
N TYR A 350 1.28 -1.52 -13.34
CA TYR A 350 1.42 -2.63 -14.29
C TYR A 350 2.61 -3.51 -13.95
N ARG A 351 3.72 -2.87 -13.60
CA ARG A 351 4.93 -3.57 -13.19
C ARG A 351 4.71 -4.24 -11.85
N ASP A 352 4.01 -3.58 -10.93
CA ASP A 352 3.72 -4.13 -9.60
C ASP A 352 2.81 -5.36 -9.70
N MET A 353 1.82 -5.36 -10.60
CA MET A 353 0.97 -6.53 -10.85
C MET A 353 1.74 -7.67 -11.50
N LEU A 354 2.49 -7.44 -12.59
CA LEU A 354 3.36 -8.46 -13.18
C LEU A 354 4.34 -9.01 -12.14
N ALA A 355 4.82 -8.12 -11.27
CA ALA A 355 5.76 -8.47 -10.24
C ALA A 355 5.20 -9.42 -9.20
N THR A 356 4.03 -9.06 -8.71
CA THR A 356 3.37 -9.84 -7.68
C THR A 356 2.85 -11.16 -8.26
N TYR A 357 2.46 -11.20 -9.54
CA TYR A 357 2.09 -12.46 -10.20
C TYR A 357 3.25 -13.42 -10.38
N ALA A 358 4.40 -12.95 -10.87
CA ALA A 358 5.58 -13.80 -10.98
C ALA A 358 6.02 -14.34 -9.61
N PHE A 359 5.81 -13.57 -8.54
CA PHE A 359 6.09 -13.97 -7.16
C PHE A 359 5.14 -15.04 -6.62
N MET A 360 3.84 -14.97 -6.94
CA MET A 360 2.86 -15.91 -6.40
C MET A 360 2.64 -17.17 -7.25
N LEU A 361 3.04 -17.16 -8.52
CA LEU A 361 2.79 -18.24 -9.48
C LEU A 361 4.05 -19.03 -9.86
N GLY A 362 5.22 -18.54 -9.49
CA GLY A 362 6.47 -19.31 -9.47
C GLY A 362 6.66 -19.97 -8.12
#